data_AF-A0A7W8E8X9-F1
#
_entry.id   AF-A0A7W8E8X9-F1
#
_cell.length_a   1.000
_cell.length_b   1.000
_cell.length_c   1.000
_cell.angle_alpha   90.00
_cell.angle_beta   90.00
_cell.angle_gamma   90.00
#
_symmetry.space_group_name_H-M   'P 1'
#
loop_
_entity.id
_entity.type
_entity.pdbx_description
1 polymer ?
#
loop_
_entity_poly.entity_id
_entity_poly.type
_entity_poly.pdbx_seq_one_letter_code
_entity_poly.pdbx_strand_id
1 'polypeptide(L)'
;MKRILGRGFTVASLALLLCSLGHAQTSAMTESLPELDAHVGLNLNVRLVFQDKRTLDDSGLISTELGPSIEFYLKPIRILREITLFNLDETKSVPLTMSVGYRALIYPGKPTTSRVEPVVGVHLPFWARILVTDQNRADIDWTVGSFDWRYRNRLTMERRFTIHSYHPGPYASVEFLHTSRYAKWSNTRLYTGCLLPLGRHLDLDPYYEHDNNTGPRPNQQINAAGLILNLYFPRHKQ
;
A
#
# COMPACT_ATOMS: atom_id res chain seq x y z
N MET A 1 15.51 39.41 21.56
CA MET A 1 15.77 38.15 20.85
C MET A 1 15.64 36.97 21.82
N LYS A 2 14.52 36.25 21.81
CA LYS A 2 14.32 35.01 22.59
C LYS A 2 14.11 33.86 21.61
N ARG A 3 15.02 32.87 21.67
CA ARG A 3 15.03 31.65 20.85
C ARG A 3 13.79 30.80 21.16
N ILE A 4 12.93 30.57 20.16
CA ILE A 4 11.86 29.57 20.18
C ILE A 4 12.36 28.40 19.32
N LEU A 5 13.24 27.60 19.90
CA LEU A 5 13.72 26.35 19.30
C LEU A 5 13.63 25.31 20.41
N GLY A 6 12.65 24.40 20.37
CA GLY A 6 12.62 23.32 21.38
C GLY A 6 11.31 22.62 21.71
N ARG A 7 10.26 22.67 20.87
CA ARG A 7 9.05 21.84 21.14
C ARG A 7 8.55 20.99 19.97
N GLY A 8 8.91 21.32 18.72
CA GLY A 8 8.55 20.48 17.56
C GLY A 8 9.42 19.22 17.40
N PHE A 9 10.72 19.34 17.73
CA PHE A 9 11.68 18.25 17.55
C PHE A 9 11.52 17.10 18.56
N THR A 10 11.01 17.40 19.76
CA THR A 10 10.82 16.41 20.83
C THR A 10 9.64 15.47 20.56
N VAL A 11 8.60 15.90 19.83
CA VAL A 11 7.46 15.03 19.48
C VAL A 11 7.82 14.08 18.33
N ALA A 12 8.59 14.56 17.33
CA ALA A 12 9.09 13.72 16.24
C ALA A 12 10.09 12.65 16.73
N SER A 13 10.95 13.03 17.68
CA SER A 13 11.88 12.10 18.34
C SER A 13 11.15 11.05 19.20
N LEU A 14 10.06 11.42 19.87
CA LEU A 14 9.28 10.48 20.69
C LEU A 14 8.46 9.49 19.85
N ALA A 15 7.97 9.91 18.68
CA ALA A 15 7.32 9.00 17.72
C ALA A 15 8.32 7.98 17.11
N LEU A 16 9.57 8.40 16.87
CA LEU A 16 10.65 7.51 16.43
C LEU A 16 11.13 6.55 17.55
N LEU A 17 11.06 6.96 18.81
CA LEU A 17 11.43 6.14 19.98
C LEU A 17 10.33 5.15 20.41
N LEU A 18 9.05 5.43 20.13
CA LEU A 18 7.95 4.49 20.38
C LEU A 18 7.91 3.34 19.35
N CYS A 19 8.61 3.47 18.21
CA CYS A 19 8.80 2.39 17.25
C CYS A 19 9.99 1.46 17.57
N SER A 20 10.84 1.79 18.55
CA SER A 20 12.06 1.00 18.86
C SER A 20 11.98 0.18 20.14
N LEU A 21 10.84 0.16 20.83
CA LEU A 21 10.61 -0.67 22.01
C LEU A 21 9.65 -1.82 21.69
N GLY A 22 10.16 -2.85 21.01
CA GLY A 22 9.40 -4.06 20.75
C GLY A 22 10.17 -5.12 19.97
N HIS A 23 10.73 -6.08 20.71
CA HIS A 23 11.22 -7.39 20.28
C HIS A 23 12.63 -7.47 19.67
N ALA A 24 13.56 -7.84 20.55
CA ALA A 24 14.59 -8.80 20.21
C ALA A 24 13.93 -10.10 19.70
N GLN A 25 13.83 -10.28 18.39
CA GLN A 25 13.54 -11.55 17.76
C GLN A 25 14.60 -11.83 16.69
N THR A 26 15.35 -12.89 16.96
CA THR A 26 16.02 -13.81 16.05
C THR A 26 16.00 -13.41 14.57
N SER A 27 17.14 -12.95 14.05
CA SER A 27 17.57 -12.97 12.65
C SER A 27 16.47 -13.02 11.58
N ALA A 28 15.62 -12.00 11.49
CA ALA A 28 14.75 -11.80 10.33
C ALA A 28 15.45 -10.82 9.37
N MET A 29 15.67 -11.23 8.11
CA MET A 29 16.24 -10.37 7.06
C MET A 29 15.39 -9.11 6.91
N THR A 30 15.93 -7.94 7.24
CA THR A 30 15.30 -6.64 6.90
C THR A 30 15.52 -6.39 5.42
N GLU A 31 14.55 -6.78 4.61
CA GLU A 31 14.60 -6.56 3.17
C GLU A 31 14.07 -5.17 2.79
N SER A 32 14.66 -4.59 1.74
CA SER A 32 14.30 -3.27 1.21
C SER A 32 13.42 -3.42 -0.02
N LEU A 33 12.20 -2.90 0.07
CA LEU A 33 11.17 -2.99 -0.98
C LEU A 33 10.84 -1.59 -1.52
N PRO A 34 11.59 -1.09 -2.52
CA PRO A 34 11.24 0.14 -3.20
C PRO A 34 10.04 -0.08 -4.13
N GLU A 35 9.15 0.90 -4.15
CA GLU A 35 7.97 0.93 -5.01
C GLU A 35 7.79 2.32 -5.64
N LEU A 36 7.30 2.34 -6.87
CA LEU A 36 6.98 3.52 -7.66
C LEU A 36 5.60 3.35 -8.26
N ASP A 37 4.69 4.24 -7.87
CA ASP A 37 3.33 4.30 -8.41
C ASP A 37 3.12 5.64 -9.11
N ALA A 38 2.70 5.60 -10.36
CA ALA A 38 2.38 6.79 -11.15
C ALA A 38 0.90 6.80 -11.54
N HIS A 39 0.18 7.81 -11.09
CA HIS A 39 -1.26 7.97 -11.23
C HIS A 39 -1.59 9.09 -12.20
N VAL A 40 -2.23 8.77 -13.33
CA VAL A 40 -2.58 9.73 -14.38
C VAL A 40 -4.10 9.80 -14.54
N GLY A 41 -4.69 10.93 -14.16
CA GLY A 41 -6.13 11.15 -14.29
C GLY A 41 -6.54 11.35 -15.75
N LEU A 42 -7.35 10.44 -16.29
CA LEU A 42 -7.89 10.57 -17.64
C LEU A 42 -9.15 11.45 -17.61
N ASN A 43 -10.13 11.02 -16.82
CA ASN A 43 -11.45 11.66 -16.68
C ASN A 43 -11.83 11.78 -15.19
N LEU A 44 -13.02 12.32 -14.87
CA LEU A 44 -13.50 12.47 -13.48
C LEU A 44 -13.74 11.15 -12.74
N ASN A 45 -13.74 10.02 -13.43
CA ASN A 45 -14.11 8.70 -12.89
C ASN A 45 -13.14 7.60 -13.34
N VAL A 46 -12.06 7.96 -14.06
CA VAL A 46 -11.13 7.00 -14.67
C VAL A 46 -9.70 7.50 -14.54
N ARG A 47 -8.82 6.63 -14.06
CA ARG A 47 -7.39 6.89 -13.86
C ARG A 47 -6.56 5.74 -14.40
N LEU A 48 -5.44 6.06 -15.04
CA LEU A 48 -4.40 5.10 -15.37
C LEU A 48 -3.40 5.07 -14.21
N VAL A 49 -2.98 3.88 -13.81
CA VAL A 49 -1.91 3.69 -12.83
C VAL A 49 -0.82 2.84 -13.44
N PHE A 50 0.42 3.24 -13.26
CA PHE A 50 1.59 2.41 -13.58
C PHE A 50 2.32 2.10 -12.28
N GLN A 51 2.70 0.84 -12.12
CA GLN A 51 3.34 0.36 -10.91
C GLN A 51 4.62 -0.38 -11.25
N ASP A 52 5.69 -0.05 -10.53
CA ASP A 52 6.93 -0.80 -10.45
C ASP A 52 7.24 -1.04 -8.97
N LYS A 53 7.20 -2.29 -8.54
CA LYS A 53 7.44 -2.65 -7.14
C LYS A 53 8.30 -3.88 -7.02
N ARG A 54 9.10 -3.92 -5.96
CA ARG A 54 9.75 -5.16 -5.51
C ARG A 54 8.90 -5.85 -4.47
N THR A 55 8.72 -7.14 -4.62
CA THR A 55 7.95 -7.98 -3.70
C THR A 55 8.75 -9.22 -3.32
N LEU A 56 8.47 -9.72 -2.12
CA LEU A 56 8.95 -11.01 -1.65
C LEU A 56 7.90 -12.08 -1.96
N ASP A 57 8.34 -13.11 -2.67
CA ASP A 57 7.54 -14.30 -2.89
C ASP A 57 7.55 -15.22 -1.65
N ASP A 58 6.61 -16.17 -1.61
CA ASP A 58 6.49 -17.17 -0.54
C ASP A 58 7.74 -18.06 -0.42
N SER A 59 8.64 -18.02 -1.41
CA SER A 59 9.93 -18.70 -1.41
C SER A 59 11.08 -17.87 -0.84
N GLY A 60 10.84 -16.62 -0.42
CA GLY A 60 11.86 -15.67 0.02
C GLY A 60 12.68 -15.08 -1.13
N LEU A 61 12.23 -15.27 -2.39
CA LEU A 61 12.87 -14.67 -3.55
C LEU A 61 12.29 -13.28 -3.81
N ILE A 62 13.17 -12.31 -4.11
CA ILE A 62 12.75 -10.98 -4.56
C ILE A 62 12.29 -11.07 -6.02
N SER A 63 11.05 -10.66 -6.27
CA SER A 63 10.50 -10.42 -7.61
C SER A 63 10.31 -8.94 -7.86
N THR A 64 10.43 -8.54 -9.13
CA THR A 64 9.98 -7.24 -9.61
C THR A 64 8.64 -7.42 -10.29
N GLU A 65 7.63 -6.65 -9.88
CA GLU A 65 6.32 -6.58 -10.52
C GLU A 65 6.17 -5.25 -11.24
N LEU A 66 5.92 -5.31 -12.56
CA LEU A 66 5.81 -4.13 -13.41
C LEU A 66 4.53 -4.17 -14.23
N GLY A 67 3.77 -3.06 -14.26
CA GLY A 67 2.76 -2.92 -15.30
C GLY A 67 1.67 -1.87 -15.05
N PRO A 68 0.76 -1.71 -16.02
CA PRO A 68 -0.31 -0.74 -15.97
C PRO A 68 -1.61 -1.31 -15.36
N SER A 69 -2.43 -0.43 -14.82
CA SER A 69 -3.80 -0.70 -14.39
C SER A 69 -4.72 0.45 -14.77
N ILE A 70 -5.98 0.12 -15.02
CA ILE A 70 -7.04 1.10 -15.18
C ILE A 70 -7.94 1.05 -13.95
N GLU A 71 -8.22 2.21 -13.39
CA GLU A 71 -9.04 2.37 -12.19
C GLU A 71 -10.28 3.18 -12.53
N PHE A 72 -11.42 2.69 -12.04
CA PHE A 72 -12.72 3.32 -12.12
C PHE A 72 -13.18 3.64 -10.71
N TYR A 73 -13.82 4.79 -10.54
CA TYR A 73 -14.32 5.18 -9.23
C TYR A 73 -15.63 5.97 -9.35
N LEU A 74 -16.45 5.84 -8.30
CA LEU A 74 -17.70 6.58 -8.20
C LEU A 74 -17.46 8.07 -7.90
N LYS A 75 -18.54 8.84 -7.86
CA LYS A 75 -18.46 10.23 -7.44
C LYS A 75 -18.09 10.33 -5.96
N PRO A 76 -17.26 11.31 -5.56
CA PRO A 76 -16.96 11.55 -4.17
C PRO A 76 -18.21 11.87 -3.34
N ILE A 77 -18.21 11.45 -2.09
CA ILE A 77 -19.27 11.79 -1.11
C ILE A 77 -18.75 12.81 -0.10
N ARG A 78 -19.65 13.66 0.44
CA ARG A 78 -19.27 14.79 1.31
C ARG A 78 -18.46 14.37 2.54
N ILE A 79 -18.93 13.34 3.24
CA ILE A 79 -18.30 12.86 4.48
C ILE A 79 -16.87 12.37 4.23
N LEU A 80 -16.63 11.62 3.15
CA LEU A 80 -15.27 11.17 2.81
C LEU A 80 -14.38 12.34 2.39
N ARG A 81 -14.89 13.30 1.62
CA ARG A 81 -14.14 14.52 1.26
C ARG A 81 -13.65 15.31 2.48
N GLU A 82 -14.47 15.39 3.53
CA GLU A 82 -14.09 16.08 4.78
C GLU A 82 -12.96 15.35 5.53
N ILE A 83 -12.95 14.02 5.49
CA ILE A 83 -11.91 13.20 6.13
C ILE A 83 -10.61 13.23 5.31
N THR A 84 -10.71 13.28 3.99
CA THR A 84 -9.57 13.16 3.06
C THR A 84 -9.13 14.49 2.47
N LEU A 85 -9.45 15.62 3.11
CA LEU A 85 -9.26 16.97 2.56
C LEU A 85 -7.80 17.26 2.12
N PHE A 86 -6.83 16.67 2.81
CA PHE A 86 -5.39 16.84 2.54
C PHE A 86 -4.74 15.62 1.88
N ASN A 87 -5.53 14.65 1.39
CA ASN A 87 -4.99 13.52 0.64
C ASN A 87 -4.74 13.95 -0.81
N LEU A 88 -3.57 13.61 -1.38
CA LEU A 88 -3.31 13.79 -2.81
C LEU A 88 -4.07 12.75 -3.64
N ASP A 89 -4.30 11.55 -3.11
CA ASP A 89 -5.11 10.54 -3.76
C ASP A 89 -6.61 10.87 -3.68
N GLU A 90 -7.16 11.37 -4.79
CA GLU A 90 -8.57 11.70 -4.93
C GLU A 90 -9.51 10.50 -4.71
N THR A 91 -9.03 9.27 -4.94
CA THR A 91 -9.86 8.07 -4.81
C THR A 91 -10.24 7.75 -3.37
N LYS A 92 -9.50 8.25 -2.38
CA LYS A 92 -9.86 8.11 -0.96
C LYS A 92 -11.16 8.85 -0.60
N SER A 93 -11.54 9.85 -1.41
CA SER A 93 -12.78 10.61 -1.23
C SER A 93 -14.03 9.94 -1.83
N VAL A 94 -13.87 8.80 -2.52
CA VAL A 94 -14.94 8.06 -3.19
C VAL A 94 -15.30 6.80 -2.42
N PRO A 95 -16.57 6.40 -2.36
CA PRO A 95 -16.98 5.24 -1.55
C PRO A 95 -16.56 3.89 -2.17
N LEU A 96 -16.39 3.82 -3.49
CA LEU A 96 -16.08 2.58 -4.21
C LEU A 96 -15.08 2.85 -5.33
N THR A 97 -14.04 2.03 -5.38
CA THR A 97 -13.06 1.94 -6.46
C THR A 97 -13.07 0.53 -7.04
N MET A 98 -12.85 0.43 -8.34
CA MET A 98 -12.68 -0.84 -9.06
C MET A 98 -11.50 -0.67 -9.98
N SER A 99 -10.62 -1.67 -10.05
CA SER A 99 -9.51 -1.62 -10.99
C SER A 99 -9.24 -2.99 -11.60
N VAL A 100 -8.61 -2.96 -12.76
CA VAL A 100 -8.05 -4.14 -13.39
C VAL A 100 -6.65 -3.80 -13.89
N GLY A 101 -5.68 -4.57 -13.43
CA GLY A 101 -4.27 -4.42 -13.79
C GLY A 101 -3.72 -5.62 -14.53
N TYR A 102 -2.67 -5.37 -15.31
CA TYR A 102 -1.76 -6.40 -15.80
C TYR A 102 -0.39 -6.15 -15.18
N ARG A 103 0.27 -7.21 -14.71
CA ARG A 103 1.64 -7.15 -14.17
C ARG A 103 2.48 -8.25 -14.82
N ALA A 104 3.72 -7.91 -15.14
CA ALA A 104 4.78 -8.87 -15.44
C ALA A 104 5.61 -9.08 -14.17
N LEU A 105 5.68 -10.32 -13.70
CA LEU A 105 6.48 -10.72 -12.55
C LEU A 105 7.80 -11.31 -13.05
N ILE A 106 8.89 -10.63 -12.71
CA ILE A 106 10.24 -10.99 -13.12
C ILE A 106 10.96 -11.55 -11.91
N TYR A 107 11.32 -12.82 -12.01
CA TYR A 107 12.09 -13.55 -11.01
C TYR A 107 13.49 -13.84 -11.55
N PRO A 108 14.55 -13.68 -10.74
CA PRO A 108 15.89 -14.10 -11.13
C PRO A 108 15.93 -15.60 -11.50
N GLY A 109 16.30 -15.91 -12.75
CA GLY A 109 16.50 -17.29 -13.22
C GLY A 109 15.22 -18.10 -13.48
N LYS A 110 14.02 -17.49 -13.48
CA LYS A 110 12.76 -18.14 -13.85
C LYS A 110 12.10 -17.42 -15.03
N PRO A 111 11.23 -18.10 -15.80
CA PRO A 111 10.43 -17.43 -16.82
C PRO A 111 9.52 -16.36 -16.19
N THR A 112 9.26 -15.29 -16.96
CA THR A 112 8.34 -14.22 -16.55
C THR A 112 6.93 -14.78 -16.37
N THR A 113 6.33 -14.49 -15.22
CA THR A 113 4.93 -14.81 -14.94
C THR A 113 4.06 -13.61 -15.27
N SER A 114 2.98 -13.84 -16.00
CA SER A 114 1.97 -12.82 -16.27
C SER A 114 0.90 -12.86 -15.19
N ARG A 115 0.46 -11.69 -14.71
CA ARG A 115 -0.58 -11.56 -13.70
C ARG A 115 -1.66 -10.60 -14.14
N VAL A 116 -2.90 -10.95 -13.86
CA VAL A 116 -4.06 -10.05 -13.93
C VAL A 116 -4.59 -9.81 -12.52
N GLU A 117 -4.89 -8.54 -12.23
CA GLU A 117 -5.23 -8.06 -10.88
C GLU A 117 -6.54 -7.26 -10.88
N PRO A 118 -7.72 -7.91 -10.87
CA PRO A 118 -8.95 -7.24 -10.48
C PRO A 118 -8.90 -6.84 -9.00
N VAL A 119 -9.26 -5.59 -8.72
CA VAL A 119 -9.34 -5.04 -7.37
C VAL A 119 -10.66 -4.30 -7.18
N VAL A 120 -11.26 -4.44 -6.00
CA VAL A 120 -12.42 -3.68 -5.54
C VAL A 120 -12.09 -3.09 -4.18
N GLY A 121 -12.16 -1.77 -4.06
CA GLY A 121 -11.92 -1.06 -2.81
C GLY A 121 -13.16 -0.33 -2.33
N VAL A 122 -13.46 -0.44 -1.04
CA VAL A 122 -14.55 0.28 -0.38
C VAL A 122 -13.97 1.22 0.67
N HIS A 123 -14.38 2.49 0.65
CA HIS A 123 -13.98 3.50 1.61
C HIS A 123 -15.13 3.84 2.55
N LEU A 124 -14.90 3.66 3.84
CA LEU A 124 -15.88 3.88 4.89
C LEU A 124 -15.38 4.95 5.87
N PRO A 125 -16.19 5.97 6.17
CA PRO A 125 -15.89 6.89 7.24
C PRO A 125 -16.10 6.18 8.59
N PHE A 126 -15.12 6.30 9.49
CA PHE A 126 -15.21 5.73 10.83
C PHE A 126 -15.09 6.83 11.90
N TRP A 127 -15.31 6.44 13.16
CA TRP A 127 -15.28 7.39 14.28
C TRP A 127 -13.95 8.16 14.32
N ALA A 128 -14.02 9.39 14.85
CA ALA A 128 -12.89 10.29 14.91
C ALA A 128 -12.18 10.49 13.55
N ARG A 129 -12.90 10.71 12.44
CA ARG A 129 -12.29 11.01 11.12
C ARG A 129 -11.22 9.99 10.68
N ILE A 130 -11.37 8.73 11.05
CA ILE A 130 -10.54 7.64 10.54
C ILE A 130 -11.17 7.18 9.24
N LEU A 131 -10.34 7.02 8.20
CA LEU A 131 -10.74 6.40 6.95
C LEU A 131 -10.44 4.90 7.05
N VAL A 132 -11.46 4.08 6.85
CA VAL A 132 -11.31 2.63 6.73
C VAL A 132 -11.43 2.25 5.27
N THR A 133 -10.43 1.56 4.74
CA THR A 133 -10.44 1.00 3.38
C THR A 133 -10.47 -0.52 3.48
N ASP A 134 -11.47 -1.16 2.89
CA ASP A 134 -11.46 -2.59 2.62
C ASP A 134 -11.16 -2.83 1.14
N GLN A 135 -10.03 -3.49 0.85
CA GLN A 135 -9.58 -3.76 -0.50
C GLN A 135 -9.56 -5.26 -0.77
N ASN A 136 -10.32 -5.68 -1.76
CA ASN A 136 -10.42 -7.07 -2.22
C ASN A 136 -9.72 -7.19 -3.56
N ARG A 137 -8.78 -8.12 -3.68
CA ARG A 137 -7.95 -8.31 -4.87
C ARG A 137 -7.84 -9.80 -5.19
N ALA A 138 -7.88 -10.14 -6.47
CA ALA A 138 -7.53 -11.48 -6.93
C ALA A 138 -6.34 -11.39 -7.88
N ASP A 139 -5.28 -12.12 -7.58
CA ASP A 139 -4.11 -12.28 -8.41
C ASP A 139 -4.28 -13.55 -9.23
N ILE A 140 -4.33 -13.41 -10.54
CA ILE A 140 -4.46 -14.52 -11.48
C ILE A 140 -3.15 -14.62 -12.24
N ASP A 141 -2.34 -15.61 -11.88
CA ASP A 141 -0.98 -15.81 -12.35
C ASP A 141 -0.94 -16.94 -13.37
N TRP A 142 -0.28 -16.70 -14.50
CA TRP A 142 0.02 -17.75 -15.45
C TRP A 142 1.44 -17.64 -15.98
N THR A 143 2.05 -18.80 -16.13
CA THR A 143 3.33 -19.01 -16.80
C THR A 143 3.16 -20.19 -17.74
N VAL A 144 4.10 -20.43 -18.66
CA VAL A 144 4.03 -21.57 -19.58
C VAL A 144 3.80 -22.88 -18.80
N GLY A 145 2.59 -23.44 -18.92
CA GLY A 145 2.19 -24.70 -18.27
C GLY A 145 1.77 -24.61 -16.80
N SER A 146 1.69 -23.43 -16.19
CA SER A 146 1.29 -23.26 -14.79
C SER A 146 0.26 -22.15 -14.63
N PHE A 147 -0.75 -22.40 -13.80
CA PHE A 147 -1.79 -21.45 -13.45
C PHE A 147 -1.97 -21.45 -11.94
N ASP A 148 -1.77 -20.31 -11.31
CA ASP A 148 -1.93 -20.08 -9.88
C ASP A 148 -2.90 -18.91 -9.70
N TRP A 149 -3.76 -18.98 -8.70
CA TRP A 149 -4.54 -17.82 -8.26
C TRP A 149 -4.39 -17.57 -6.77
N ARG A 150 -4.54 -16.31 -6.37
CA ARG A 150 -4.47 -15.88 -4.97
C ARG A 150 -5.51 -14.80 -4.71
N TYR A 151 -6.29 -14.97 -3.66
CA TYR A 151 -7.18 -13.94 -3.16
C TYR A 151 -6.52 -13.18 -2.02
N ARG A 152 -6.71 -11.87 -1.99
CA ARG A 152 -6.15 -10.95 -1.00
C ARG A 152 -7.24 -10.02 -0.51
N ASN A 153 -7.37 -9.92 0.81
CA ASN A 153 -8.21 -8.92 1.44
C ASN A 153 -7.33 -8.06 2.36
N ARG A 154 -7.27 -6.75 2.10
CA ARG A 154 -6.50 -5.78 2.88
C ARG A 154 -7.43 -4.77 3.52
N LEU A 155 -7.43 -4.74 4.84
CA LEU A 155 -8.13 -3.74 5.65
C LEU A 155 -7.13 -2.69 6.13
N THR A 156 -7.34 -1.43 5.76
CA THR A 156 -6.46 -0.30 6.12
C THR A 156 -7.22 0.71 6.95
N MET A 157 -6.61 1.20 8.02
CA MET A 157 -7.10 2.32 8.82
C MET A 157 -6.10 3.47 8.74
N GLU A 158 -6.55 4.62 8.24
CA GLU A 158 -5.74 5.80 8.01
C GLU A 158 -6.34 7.02 8.74
N ARG A 159 -5.49 7.87 9.32
CA ARG A 159 -5.91 9.15 9.89
C ARG A 159 -4.96 10.26 9.47
N ARG A 160 -5.51 11.30 8.86
CA ARG A 160 -4.76 12.51 8.50
C ARG A 160 -4.66 13.46 9.72
N PHE A 161 -3.44 13.81 10.09
CA PHE A 161 -3.17 14.81 11.14
C PHE A 161 -2.84 16.16 10.51
N THR A 162 -3.13 17.25 11.22
CA THR A 162 -2.77 18.61 10.79
C THR A 162 -1.72 19.17 11.74
N ILE A 163 -0.50 19.35 11.23
CA ILE A 163 0.63 19.94 11.93
C ILE A 163 1.05 21.19 11.14
N HIS A 164 0.46 22.33 11.51
CA HIS A 164 0.63 23.58 10.76
C HIS A 164 0.19 23.40 9.28
N SER A 165 1.09 23.65 8.33
CA SER A 165 0.88 23.45 6.90
C SER A 165 1.20 22.03 6.41
N TYR A 166 1.60 21.13 7.32
CA TYR A 166 2.00 19.78 6.99
C TYR A 166 0.98 18.76 7.49
N HIS A 167 0.65 17.78 6.65
CA HIS A 167 -0.46 16.87 6.90
C HIS A 167 -0.05 15.39 6.74
N PRO A 168 0.65 14.79 7.71
CA PRO A 168 1.01 13.37 7.62
C PRO A 168 -0.21 12.47 7.83
N GLY A 169 -0.23 11.34 7.13
CA GLY A 169 -1.29 10.31 7.20
C GLY A 169 -0.75 8.96 7.65
N PRO A 170 -0.46 8.77 8.96
CA PRO A 170 -0.14 7.44 9.47
C PRO A 170 -1.30 6.47 9.26
N TYR A 171 -0.95 5.22 8.98
CA TYR A 171 -1.90 4.15 8.81
C TYR A 171 -1.36 2.84 9.38
N ALA A 172 -2.30 1.93 9.64
CA ALA A 172 -2.02 0.52 9.85
C ALA A 172 -2.93 -0.31 8.95
N SER A 173 -2.44 -1.45 8.46
CA SER A 173 -3.27 -2.37 7.70
C SER A 173 -2.95 -3.82 8.00
N VAL A 174 -3.96 -4.67 7.85
CA VAL A 174 -3.82 -6.12 7.87
C VAL A 174 -4.27 -6.66 6.52
N GLU A 175 -3.54 -7.64 6.00
CA GLU A 175 -3.87 -8.32 4.76
C GLU A 175 -3.88 -9.84 4.97
N PHE A 176 -4.96 -10.48 4.52
CA PHE A 176 -5.14 -11.93 4.55
C PHE A 176 -5.04 -12.47 3.13
N LEU A 177 -4.24 -13.53 2.96
CA LEU A 177 -3.97 -14.12 1.65
C LEU A 177 -4.42 -15.58 1.63
N HIS A 178 -5.26 -15.92 0.66
CA HIS A 178 -5.65 -17.29 0.35
C HIS A 178 -5.05 -17.67 -1.00
N THR A 179 -4.22 -18.72 -1.03
CA THR A 179 -3.53 -19.14 -2.27
C THR A 179 -3.99 -20.52 -2.72
N SER A 180 -4.17 -20.67 -4.03
CA SER A 180 -4.49 -21.94 -4.67
C SER A 180 -3.41 -23.00 -4.47
N ARG A 181 -2.12 -22.59 -4.42
CA ARG A 181 -0.97 -23.47 -4.23
C ARG A 181 -1.05 -24.33 -2.96
N TYR A 182 -1.60 -23.78 -1.88
CA TYR A 182 -1.75 -24.46 -0.60
C TYR A 182 -3.21 -24.79 -0.25
N ALA A 183 -4.15 -24.34 -1.09
CA ALA A 183 -5.60 -24.44 -0.88
C ALA A 183 -6.04 -24.00 0.54
N LYS A 184 -5.44 -22.92 1.05
CA LYS A 184 -5.72 -22.39 2.40
C LYS A 184 -5.36 -20.91 2.53
N TRP A 185 -5.82 -20.30 3.61
CA TRP A 185 -5.30 -19.04 4.14
C TRP A 185 -3.86 -19.26 4.62
N SER A 186 -2.89 -18.72 3.89
CA SER A 186 -1.48 -19.02 4.09
C SER A 186 -0.74 -17.88 4.78
N ASN A 187 -1.02 -16.63 4.39
CA ASN A 187 -0.25 -15.48 4.85
C ASN A 187 -1.15 -14.47 5.54
N THR A 188 -0.61 -13.89 6.62
CA THR A 188 -1.17 -12.70 7.26
C THR A 188 -0.08 -11.64 7.30
N ARG A 189 -0.31 -10.53 6.60
CA ARG A 189 0.62 -9.42 6.52
C ARG A 189 0.12 -8.24 7.33
N LEU A 190 1.00 -7.67 8.15
CA LEU A 190 0.74 -6.48 8.93
C LEU A 190 1.60 -5.36 8.38
N TYR A 191 0.98 -4.20 8.18
CA TYR A 191 1.68 -3.01 7.72
C TYR A 191 1.46 -1.87 8.69
N THR A 192 2.49 -1.07 8.87
CA THR A 192 2.38 0.27 9.44
C THR A 192 3.19 1.22 8.59
N GLY A 193 2.63 2.39 8.29
CA GLY A 193 3.28 3.35 7.40
C GLY A 193 2.80 4.77 7.65
N CYS A 194 3.27 5.70 6.84
CA CYS A 194 2.89 7.10 6.96
C CYS A 194 2.95 7.82 5.62
N LEU A 195 1.80 8.28 5.14
CA LEU A 195 1.72 9.10 3.93
C LEU A 195 2.27 10.50 4.23
N LEU A 196 3.42 10.82 3.63
CA LEU A 196 4.13 12.09 3.77
C LEU A 196 3.97 12.92 2.49
N PRO A 197 3.07 13.92 2.47
CA PRO A 197 2.89 14.75 1.28
C PRO A 197 4.06 15.72 1.11
N LEU A 198 4.83 15.55 0.04
CA LEU A 198 6.02 16.37 -0.24
C LEU A 198 5.71 17.54 -1.18
N GLY A 199 4.56 17.51 -1.86
CA GLY A 199 4.13 18.57 -2.77
C GLY A 199 2.69 18.40 -3.22
N ARG A 200 2.36 18.92 -4.40
CA ARG A 200 1.02 18.76 -5.01
C ARG A 200 0.86 17.49 -5.85
N HIS A 201 1.98 16.88 -6.21
CA HIS A 201 2.07 15.78 -7.17
C HIS A 201 2.89 14.60 -6.63
N LEU A 202 3.31 14.66 -5.37
CA LEU A 202 4.25 13.72 -4.81
C LEU A 202 3.92 13.40 -3.36
N ASP A 203 3.67 12.12 -3.09
CA ASP A 203 3.60 11.55 -1.75
C ASP A 203 4.70 10.50 -1.57
N LEU A 204 5.30 10.49 -0.39
CA LEU A 204 6.25 9.48 0.02
C LEU A 204 5.61 8.63 1.13
N ASP A 205 5.68 7.31 1.00
CA ASP A 205 5.13 6.37 2.00
C ASP A 205 6.21 5.39 2.46
N PRO A 206 6.91 5.68 3.56
CA PRO A 206 7.76 4.71 4.22
C PRO A 206 6.87 3.77 5.04
N TYR A 207 7.06 2.47 4.86
CA TYR A 207 6.28 1.48 5.57
C TYR A 207 7.15 0.34 6.10
N TYR A 208 6.61 -0.34 7.11
CA TYR A 208 7.13 -1.59 7.62
C TYR A 208 6.08 -2.67 7.38
N GLU A 209 6.54 -3.82 6.89
CA GLU A 209 5.74 -5.02 6.67
C GLU A 209 6.24 -6.15 7.56
N HIS A 210 5.31 -6.84 8.22
CA HIS A 210 5.53 -8.11 8.88
C HIS A 210 4.66 -9.17 8.21
N ASP A 211 5.26 -10.16 7.55
CA ASP A 211 4.56 -11.28 6.93
C ASP A 211 4.72 -12.54 7.80
N ASN A 212 3.59 -13.14 8.17
CA ASN A 212 3.55 -14.46 8.79
C ASN A 212 2.97 -15.48 7.80
N ASN A 213 3.85 -16.31 7.25
CA ASN A 213 3.53 -17.31 6.24
C ASN A 213 3.48 -18.73 6.83
N THR A 214 2.28 -19.29 6.85
CA THR A 214 1.98 -20.66 7.28
C THR A 214 1.76 -21.62 6.11
N GLY A 215 1.91 -21.13 4.88
CA GLY A 215 1.85 -21.90 3.63
C GLY A 215 2.87 -23.04 3.60
N PRO A 216 4.18 -22.73 3.53
CA PRO A 216 5.26 -23.71 3.53
C PRO A 216 5.46 -24.34 4.91
N ARG A 217 6.22 -25.44 4.94
CA ARG A 217 6.70 -26.08 6.17
C ARG A 217 8.24 -26.11 6.14
N PRO A 218 8.93 -25.59 7.18
CA PRO A 218 8.38 -24.93 8.37
C PRO A 218 7.73 -23.57 8.04
N ASN A 219 6.91 -23.06 8.97
CA ASN A 219 6.35 -21.71 8.87
C ASN A 219 7.47 -20.67 8.79
N GLN A 220 7.23 -19.57 8.07
CA GLN A 220 8.20 -18.52 7.83
C GLN A 220 7.65 -17.18 8.30
N GLN A 221 8.51 -16.35 8.89
CA GLN A 221 8.20 -14.99 9.29
C GLN A 221 9.24 -14.06 8.69
N ILE A 222 8.78 -12.99 8.05
CA ILE A 222 9.63 -12.06 7.31
C ILE A 222 9.28 -10.63 7.73
N ASN A 223 10.29 -9.79 7.84
CA ASN A 223 10.16 -8.38 8.17
C ASN A 223 10.77 -7.56 7.04
N ALA A 224 10.04 -6.63 6.47
CA ALA A 224 10.54 -5.77 5.41
C ALA A 224 10.31 -4.30 5.74
N ALA A 225 11.20 -3.46 5.24
CA ALA A 225 11.00 -2.01 5.22
C ALA A 225 10.88 -1.59 3.76
N GLY A 226 9.81 -0.88 3.44
CA GLY A 226 9.55 -0.43 2.09
C GLY A 226 9.41 1.08 2.00
N LEU A 227 9.49 1.56 0.77
CA LEU A 227 9.32 2.97 0.45
C LEU A 227 8.58 3.09 -0.87
N ILE A 228 7.37 3.66 -0.83
CA ILE A 228 6.56 3.94 -2.01
C ILE A 228 6.73 5.42 -2.39
N LEU A 229 7.09 5.65 -3.65
CA LEU A 229 7.03 6.96 -4.28
C LEU A 229 5.76 7.07 -5.11
N ASN A 230 4.80 7.88 -4.68
CA ASN A 230 3.53 8.08 -5.38
C ASN A 230 3.57 9.39 -6.16
N LEU A 231 3.43 9.30 -7.48
CA LEU A 231 3.37 10.44 -8.39
C LEU A 231 1.93 10.67 -8.87
N TYR A 232 1.41 11.88 -8.69
CA TYR A 232 0.04 12.23 -9.07
C TYR A 232 0.02 13.27 -10.17
N PHE A 233 -0.52 12.89 -11.33
CA PHE A 233 -0.75 13.74 -12.48
C PHE A 233 -2.27 13.93 -12.66
N PRO A 234 -2.87 14.91 -11.96
CA PRO A 234 -4.30 15.18 -12.08
C PRO A 234 -4.61 15.71 -13.49
N ARG A 235 -5.86 15.54 -13.91
CA ARG A 235 -6.32 16.00 -15.23
C ARG A 235 -6.05 17.50 -15.39
N HIS A 236 -5.54 17.90 -16.56
CA HIS A 236 -5.56 19.31 -16.93
C HIS A 236 -7.02 19.76 -17.06
N LYS A 237 -7.43 20.78 -16.30
CA LYS A 237 -8.67 21.49 -16.60
C LYS A 237 -8.41 22.24 -17.91
N GLN A 238 -9.07 21.83 -18.99
CA GLN A 238 -9.37 22.71 -20.12
C GLN A 238 -10.48 23.66 -19.70
#